data_AF-A0A9E2J7Z1-F1
#
_entry.id   AF-A0A9E2J7Z1-F1
#
_cell.length_a   1.000
_cell.length_b   1.000
_cell.length_c   1.000
_cell.angle_alpha   90.00
_cell.angle_beta   90.00
_cell.angle_gamma   90.00
#
_symmetry.space_group_name_H-M   'P 1'
#
loop_
_entity.id
_entity.type
_entity.pdbx_description
1 polymer ?
#
loop_
_entity_poly.entity_id
_entity_poly.type
_entity_poly.pdbx_seq_one_letter_code
_entity_poly.pdbx_strand_id
1 'polypeptide(L)' 'MQNTEEKLDPENFTKLHRSYIVNISEIKEMNPLSCGDYIITLITGEKLNMSRSLRGKFFK' A
#
# COMPACT_ATOMS: atom_id res chain seq x y z
N MET A 1 23.54 -1.54 -2.52
CA MET A 1 23.10 -1.01 -3.83
C MET A 1 21.65 -1.42 -4.03
N GLN A 2 20.70 -0.49 -3.90
CA GLN A 2 19.41 -0.43 -4.63
C GLN A 2 18.63 0.78 -4.10
N ASN A 3 19.05 1.97 -4.51
CA ASN A 3 18.36 3.23 -4.22
C ASN A 3 17.42 3.53 -5.39
N THR A 4 16.25 2.89 -5.43
CA THR A 4 15.19 3.23 -6.40
C THR A 4 13.99 3.90 -5.73
N GLU A 5 14.05 4.10 -4.41
CA GLU A 5 12.94 4.66 -3.62
C GLU A 5 12.79 6.19 -3.76
N GLU A 6 13.75 6.90 -4.37
CA GLU A 6 13.83 8.39 -4.34
C GLU A 6 13.13 9.13 -5.49
N LYS A 7 12.38 8.44 -6.36
CA LYS A 7 11.67 9.08 -7.50
C LYS A 7 10.16 8.80 -7.57
N LEU A 8 9.59 8.24 -6.52
CA LEU A 8 8.16 7.94 -6.48
C LEU A 8 7.49 9.01 -5.63
N ASP A 9 6.75 9.91 -6.28
CA ASP A 9 5.99 10.97 -5.62
C ASP A 9 5.11 10.39 -4.51
N PRO A 10 5.35 10.73 -3.23
CA PRO A 10 4.57 10.17 -2.11
C PRO A 10 3.10 10.59 -2.15
N GLU A 11 2.76 11.61 -2.95
CA GLU A 11 1.39 12.03 -3.20
C GLU A 11 0.62 11.06 -4.09
N ASN A 12 1.30 10.40 -5.04
CA ASN A 12 0.68 9.42 -5.95
C ASN A 12 1.00 7.99 -5.54
N PHE A 13 2.14 7.76 -4.90
CA PHE A 13 2.64 6.44 -4.53
C PHE A 13 2.67 6.29 -3.02
N THR A 14 1.82 5.39 -2.52
CA THR A 14 1.78 5.08 -1.10
C THR A 14 2.51 3.78 -0.81
N LYS A 15 3.29 3.76 0.28
CA LYS A 15 4.07 2.60 0.68
C LYS A 15 3.20 1.69 1.55
N LEU A 16 2.69 0.61 0.96
CA LEU A 16 1.79 -0.34 1.60
C LEU A 16 2.52 -1.43 2.39
N HIS A 17 3.76 -1.73 2.03
CA HIS A 17 4.58 -2.71 2.74
C HIS A 17 6.02 -2.22 2.78
N ARG A 18 6.84 -2.81 3.67
CA ARG A 18 8.30 -2.55 3.70
C ARG A 18 8.98 -2.74 2.34
N SER A 19 8.37 -3.52 1.45
CA SER A 19 8.88 -3.83 0.11
C SER A 19 7.92 -3.49 -1.04
N TYR A 20 6.74 -2.92 -0.77
CA TYR A 20 5.75 -2.61 -1.80
C TYR A 20 5.32 -1.15 -1.73
N ILE A 21 5.46 -0.46 -2.87
CA ILE A 21 4.95 0.88 -3.13
C ILE A 21 3.85 0.73 -4.18
N VAL A 22 2.68 1.27 -3.91
CA VAL A 22 1.51 1.18 -4.79
C VAL A 22 1.08 2.57 -5.21
N ASN A 23 0.63 2.72 -6.45
CA ASN A 23 0.04 3.97 -6.88
C ASN A 23 -1.41 4.07 -6.34
N ILE A 24 -1.72 5.16 -5.63
CA ILE A 24 -3.06 5.45 -5.09
C ILE A 24 -4.08 5.54 -6.22
N SER A 25 -3.69 6.04 -7.39
CA SER A 25 -4.54 6.08 -8.58
C SER A 25 -4.85 4.70 -9.15
N GLU A 26 -4.08 3.68 -8.80
CA GLU A 26 -4.33 2.28 -9.17
C GLU A 26 -5.03 1.49 -8.07
N ILE A 27 -5.34 2.09 -6.93
CA ILE A 27 -6.12 1.43 -5.89
C ILE A 27 -7.57 1.36 -6.35
N LYS A 28 -8.05 0.13 -6.57
CA LYS A 28 -9.46 -0.13 -6.87
C LYS A 28 -10.28 -0.09 -5.58
N GLU A 29 -9.87 -0.89 -4.60
CA GLU A 29 -10.60 -1.05 -3.34
C GLU A 29 -9.64 -1.36 -2.18
N MET A 30 -9.92 -0.79 -1.00
CA MET A 30 -9.24 -1.15 0.24
C MET A 30 -10.26 -1.82 1.16
N ASN A 31 -10.07 -3.11 1.44
CA ASN A 31 -10.94 -3.87 2.31
C ASN A 31 -10.24 -4.19 3.63
N PRO A 32 -10.80 -3.82 4.78
CA PRO A 32 -10.32 -4.32 6.07
C PRO A 32 -10.65 -5.82 6.17
N LEU A 33 -9.65 -6.63 6.51
CA LEU A 33 -9.86 -8.03 6.86
C LEU A 33 -10.33 -8.13 8.31
N SER A 34 -11.18 -9.11 8.62
CA SER A 34 -11.65 -9.38 9.98
C SER A 34 -10.52 -9.68 10.97
N CYS A 35 -9.37 -10.12 10.45
CA CYS A 35 -8.14 -10.27 11.19
C CYS A 35 -7.41 -8.93 11.41
N GLY A 36 -8.01 -7.76 11.18
CA GLY A 36 -7.38 -6.45 11.38
C GLY A 36 -6.26 -6.10 10.39
N ASP A 37 -5.84 -7.04 9.55
CA ASP A 37 -5.05 -6.76 8.35
C ASP A 37 -5.92 -6.02 7.32
N TYR A 38 -5.30 -5.41 6.32
CA TYR A 38 -6.00 -4.76 5.22
C TYR A 38 -5.61 -5.43 3.92
N ILE A 39 -6.54 -5.55 2.99
CA ILE A 39 -6.26 -6.01 1.64
C ILE A 39 -6.60 -4.90 0.66
N ILE A 40 -5.57 -4.43 -0.05
CA ILE A 40 -5.72 -3.49 -1.14
C ILE A 40 -5.84 -4.29 -2.43
N THR A 41 -6.89 -4.04 -3.18
CA THR A 41 -7.06 -4.55 -4.53
C THR A 41 -6.73 -3.44 -5.50
N LEU A 42 -5.77 -3.66 -6.37
CA LEU A 42 -5.41 -2.75 -7.45
C LEU A 42 -6.36 -2.92 -8.64
N ILE A 43 -6.43 -1.91 -9.51
CA ILE A 43 -7.19 -1.95 -10.76
C ILE A 43 -6.70 -3.06 -11.69
N THR A 44 -5.42 -3.41 -11.58
CA THR A 44 -4.78 -4.54 -12.28
C THR A 44 -5.28 -5.90 -11.79
N GLY A 45 -6.00 -5.94 -10.67
CA GLY A 45 -6.44 -7.17 -10.01
C GLY A 45 -5.44 -7.73 -9.00
N GLU A 46 -4.27 -7.12 -8.84
CA GLU A 46 -3.33 -7.49 -7.80
C GLU A 46 -3.88 -7.18 -6.41
N LYS A 47 -3.67 -8.12 -5.49
CA LYS A 47 -4.12 -8.00 -4.10
C LYS A 47 -2.92 -7.94 -3.19
N LEU A 48 -2.83 -6.87 -2.42
CA LEU A 48 -1.72 -6.63 -1.51
C LEU A 48 -2.22 -6.62 -0.08
N ASN A 49 -1.61 -7.47 0.73
CA ASN A 49 -1.89 -7.58 2.16
C ASN A 49 -1.04 -6.58 2.94
N MET A 50 -1.72 -5.72 3.69
CA MET A 50 -1.13 -4.77 4.60
C MET A 50 -1.33 -5.27 6.02
N SER A 51 -0.23 -5.56 6.71
CA SER A 51 -0.31 -6.02 8.09
C SER A 51 -0.64 -4.90 9.07
N ARG A 52 -1.35 -5.26 10.15
CA ARG A 52 -1.72 -4.38 11.27
C ARG A 52 -0.62 -3.44 11.76
N SER A 53 0.63 -3.86 11.73
CA SER A 53 1.79 -3.09 12.20
C SER A 53 2.03 -1.79 11.42
N LEU A 54 1.47 -1.64 10.21
CA LEU A 54 1.59 -0.42 9.39
C LEU A 54 0.44 0.57 9.60
N ARG A 55 -0.54 0.27 10.45
CA ARG A 55 -1.71 1.11 10.73
C ARG A 55 -1.34 2.54 11.17
N GLY A 56 -0.18 2.72 11.82
CA GLY A 56 0.30 4.02 12.28
C GLY A 56 0.77 4.99 11.19
N LYS A 57 0.91 4.57 9.92
CA LYS A 57 1.34 5.45 8.82
C LYS A 57 0.22 5.93 7.90
N PHE A 58 -0.93 5.25 7.88
CA PHE A 58 -2.06 5.62 7.01
C PHE A 58 -3.15 6.43 7.71
N PHE A 59 -3.30 6.28 9.03
CA PHE A 59 -4.22 7.11 9.82
C PHE A 59 -3.43 8.28 10.43
N LYS A 60 -3.18 9.34 9.66
CA LYS A 60 -2.83 10.67 10.19
C LYS A 60 -3.70 11.72 9.52
#